data_AF-A0A3N7EQW5-F1
#
_entry.id   AF-A0A3N7EQW5-F1
#
_cell.length_a   1.000
_cell.length_b   1.000
_cell.length_c   1.000
_cell.angle_alpha   90.00
_cell.angle_beta   90.00
_cell.angle_gamma   90.00
#
_symmetry.space_group_name_H-M   'P 1'
#
loop_
_entity.id
_entity.type
_entity.pdbx_description
1 polymer ?
#
loop_
_entity_poly.entity_id
_entity_poly.type
_entity_poly.pdbx_seq_one_letter_code
_entity_poly.pdbx_strand_id
1 'polypeptide(L)'
;MFMRMLIIEDEQDFIERVVAAFKEVDSTVDLMTPGTTGLKEKFDETGTASLEEQMLTKVRALQEATPIDLVLLDTDLSRLGNGVTQSLCRQTFQEIGIPVCRYRKRMSTTNVARLQDLHRLAREGASAVWVPSELVQPDKLETAFVPWLLAVARGFAALQKSITEKPDLLTAPLGPAGILETMLEHPSLKADLLGYTAQNFFFFGAPTGEDGDDPVKPANGAAQATRLGYWLINYILMFPGPLLSSKAAAAYLNLRLPSFEVGAVQDLIEDSLYRGPFFDVDTYYWRDNLADLLDTFNGDIATAPQLKDEKLERVDTENVGASAYLCLLTQEPISADDAAPKPDWIPTGAQLARIKRDLYEQLGPMLSI
;
A
#
# COMPACT_ATOMS: atom_id res chain seq x y z
N MET A 1 9.65 19.92 4.46
CA MET A 1 8.24 19.94 4.92
C MET A 1 8.26 19.40 6.33
N PHE A 2 7.70 20.12 7.31
CA PHE A 2 7.69 19.65 8.70
C PHE A 2 6.60 18.59 8.81
N MET A 3 6.95 17.35 9.14
CA MET A 3 6.02 16.21 9.22
C MET A 3 5.66 15.94 10.68
N ARG A 4 4.39 15.65 10.96
CA ARG A 4 3.92 15.22 12.28
C ARG A 4 3.32 13.83 12.25
N MET A 5 3.80 12.96 13.13
CA MET A 5 3.31 11.60 13.25
C MET A 5 2.74 11.34 14.64
N LEU A 6 1.55 10.76 14.70
CA LEU A 6 0.94 10.30 15.96
C LEU A 6 1.19 8.81 16.15
N ILE A 7 1.90 8.43 17.21
CA ILE A 7 2.17 7.04 17.59
C ILE A 7 1.17 6.61 18.66
N ILE A 8 0.22 5.75 18.31
CA ILE A 8 -0.75 5.14 19.23
C ILE A 8 -0.28 3.72 19.55
N GLU A 9 0.37 3.61 20.69
CA GLU A 9 1.05 2.42 21.20
C GLU A 9 0.91 2.39 22.72
N ASP A 10 0.83 1.20 23.30
CA ASP A 10 0.62 0.99 24.74
C ASP A 10 1.88 0.47 25.47
N GLU A 11 2.94 0.12 24.73
CA GLU A 11 4.26 -0.26 25.22
C GLU A 11 5.27 0.89 25.14
N GLN A 12 5.55 1.51 26.30
CA GLN A 12 6.46 2.65 26.44
C GLN A 12 7.86 2.36 25.86
N ASP A 13 8.43 1.18 26.12
CA ASP A 13 9.74 0.78 25.60
C ASP A 13 9.79 0.78 24.06
N PHE A 14 8.67 0.44 23.40
CA PHE A 14 8.60 0.47 21.94
C PHE A 14 8.53 1.92 21.43
N ILE A 15 7.70 2.77 22.06
CA ILE A 15 7.63 4.20 21.75
C ILE A 15 9.02 4.83 21.83
N GLU A 16 9.76 4.59 22.91
CA GLU A 16 11.09 5.16 23.12
C GLU A 16 12.09 4.75 22.04
N ARG A 17 12.07 3.47 21.62
CA ARG A 17 12.91 2.99 20.52
C ARG A 17 12.55 3.60 19.18
N VAL A 18 11.26 3.73 18.86
CA VAL A 18 10.81 4.37 17.63
C VAL A 18 11.19 5.85 17.63
N VAL A 19 11.00 6.55 18.75
CA VAL A 19 11.40 7.96 18.91
C VAL A 19 12.91 8.13 18.74
N ALA A 20 13.72 7.23 19.32
CA ALA A 20 15.17 7.24 19.12
C ALA A 20 15.53 7.02 17.63
N ALA A 21 14.93 6.04 16.98
CA ALA A 21 15.18 5.75 15.57
C ALA A 21 14.82 6.94 14.65
N PHE A 22 13.71 7.64 14.91
CA PHE A 22 13.36 8.85 14.17
C PHE A 22 14.37 9.98 14.39
N LYS A 23 14.89 10.17 15.61
CA LYS A 23 15.91 11.21 15.87
C LYS A 23 17.20 10.98 15.08
N GLU A 24 17.59 9.72 14.89
CA GLU A 24 18.78 9.35 14.10
C GLU A 24 18.54 9.52 12.60
N VAL A 25 17.37 9.14 12.09
CA VAL A 25 17.07 9.14 10.64
C VAL A 25 16.59 10.51 10.14
N ASP A 26 15.64 11.14 10.84
CA ASP A 26 15.08 12.43 10.50
C ASP A 26 14.55 13.14 11.76
N SER A 27 15.43 13.93 12.40
CA SER A 27 15.10 14.71 13.60
C SER A 27 14.10 15.84 13.35
N THR A 28 13.66 16.07 12.11
CA THR A 28 12.68 17.12 11.78
C THR A 28 11.23 16.66 11.90
N VAL A 29 11.00 15.35 12.11
CA VAL A 29 9.67 14.79 12.33
C VAL A 29 9.23 15.01 13.77
N ASP A 30 8.06 15.63 13.93
CA ASP A 30 7.42 15.84 15.22
C ASP A 30 6.60 14.61 15.61
N LEU A 31 7.02 13.94 16.68
CA LEU A 31 6.40 12.72 17.17
C LEU A 31 5.46 13.03 18.33
N MET A 32 4.19 12.72 18.13
CA MET A 32 3.12 12.85 19.11
C MET A 32 2.73 11.48 19.66
N THR A 33 2.25 11.45 20.90
CA THR A 33 1.71 10.25 21.55
C THR A 33 0.35 10.57 22.18
N PRO A 34 -0.50 9.58 22.51
CA PRO A 34 -1.75 9.82 23.22
C PRO A 34 -1.60 10.64 24.51
N GLY A 35 -0.45 10.56 25.17
CA GLY A 35 -0.16 11.36 26.37
C GLY A 35 0.08 12.84 26.06
N THR A 36 0.71 13.18 24.93
CA THR A 36 0.97 14.57 24.53
C THR A 36 -0.20 15.23 23.84
N THR A 37 -1.15 14.45 23.31
CA THR A 37 -2.31 14.94 22.56
C THR A 37 -3.62 14.93 23.35
N GLY A 38 -3.60 14.47 24.61
CA GLY A 38 -4.81 14.34 25.44
C GLY A 38 -5.71 13.14 25.05
N LEU A 39 -5.31 12.31 24.09
CA LEU A 39 -6.07 11.11 23.69
C LEU A 39 -5.98 9.97 24.73
N LYS A 40 -5.06 10.06 25.70
CA LYS A 40 -4.98 9.13 26.84
C LYS A 40 -5.99 9.45 27.95
N GLU A 41 -6.57 10.65 27.94
CA GLU A 41 -7.55 11.07 28.95
C GLU A 41 -8.83 10.21 28.88
N LYS A 42 -9.52 10.08 30.02
CA LYS A 42 -10.82 9.41 30.05
C LYS A 42 -11.84 10.20 29.23
N PHE A 43 -12.65 9.47 28.50
CA PHE A 43 -13.83 10.01 27.82
C PHE A 43 -14.98 10.12 28.82
N ASP A 44 -15.91 11.04 28.57
CA ASP A 44 -17.03 11.29 29.47
C ASP A 44 -18.03 10.13 29.36
N GLU A 45 -18.04 9.27 30.38
CA GLU A 45 -18.96 8.12 30.51
C GLU A 45 -20.38 8.55 30.93
N THR A 46 -20.55 9.81 31.36
CA THR A 46 -21.83 10.36 31.87
C THR A 46 -22.54 11.28 30.88
N GLY A 47 -21.87 11.65 29.79
CA GLY A 47 -22.41 12.49 28.74
C GLY A 47 -23.41 11.77 27.84
N THR A 48 -24.15 12.54 27.04
CA THR A 48 -25.10 12.02 26.04
C THR A 48 -24.43 11.61 24.72
N ALA A 49 -23.19 12.05 24.49
CA ALA A 49 -22.45 11.76 23.26
C ALA A 49 -21.76 10.40 23.35
N SER A 50 -21.78 9.63 22.26
CA SER A 50 -21.13 8.32 22.20
C SER A 50 -19.60 8.45 22.29
N LEU A 51 -18.91 7.35 22.63
CA LEU A 51 -17.44 7.34 22.64
C LEU A 51 -16.86 7.68 21.26
N GLU A 52 -17.53 7.21 20.19
CA GLU A 52 -17.21 7.51 18.80
C GLU A 52 -17.26 9.01 18.50
N GLU A 53 -18.34 9.69 18.88
CA GLU A 53 -18.53 11.12 18.69
C GLU A 53 -17.50 11.95 19.46
N GLN A 54 -17.22 11.55 20.70
CA GLN A 54 -16.23 12.22 21.53
C GLN A 54 -14.82 12.07 20.95
N MET A 55 -14.45 10.87 20.49
CA MET A 55 -13.15 10.63 19.83
C MET A 55 -13.02 11.44 18.54
N LEU A 56 -14.04 11.42 17.69
CA LEU A 56 -14.06 12.18 16.45
C LEU A 56 -13.91 13.69 16.70
N THR A 57 -14.63 14.23 17.68
CA THR A 57 -14.55 15.64 18.06
C THR A 57 -13.16 16.01 18.56
N LYS A 58 -12.58 15.20 19.46
CA LYS A 58 -11.22 15.42 19.97
C LYS A 58 -10.17 15.40 18.86
N VAL A 59 -10.22 14.41 17.97
CA VAL A 59 -9.24 14.29 16.89
C VAL A 59 -9.40 15.41 15.84
N ARG A 60 -10.62 15.86 15.55
CA ARG A 60 -10.84 17.03 14.67
C ARG A 60 -10.21 18.29 15.26
N ALA A 61 -10.48 18.58 16.54
CA ALA A 61 -9.88 19.72 17.22
C ALA A 61 -8.34 19.62 17.25
N LEU A 62 -7.80 18.42 17.47
CA LEU A 62 -6.36 18.16 17.40
C LEU A 62 -5.81 18.41 15.99
N GLN A 63 -6.46 17.92 14.94
CA GLN A 63 -6.02 18.10 13.56
C GLN A 63 -6.03 19.58 13.13
N GLU A 64 -7.01 20.36 13.61
CA GLU A 64 -7.08 21.81 13.36
C GLU A 64 -5.97 22.57 14.09
N ALA A 65 -5.67 22.21 15.34
CA ALA A 65 -4.64 22.86 16.14
C ALA A 65 -3.22 22.42 15.75
N THR A 66 -3.05 21.16 15.40
CA THR A 66 -1.77 20.50 15.13
C THR A 66 -1.98 19.40 14.07
N PRO A 67 -1.83 19.73 12.78
CA PRO A 67 -2.06 18.79 11.70
C PRO A 67 -1.20 17.53 11.82
N ILE A 68 -1.86 16.37 11.80
CA ILE A 68 -1.28 15.04 11.80
C ILE A 68 -1.19 14.58 10.34
N ASP A 69 0.00 14.15 9.92
CA ASP A 69 0.25 13.69 8.55
C ASP A 69 0.16 12.17 8.42
N LEU A 70 0.48 11.44 9.49
CA LEU A 70 0.42 9.97 9.53
C LEU A 70 0.19 9.47 10.97
N VAL A 71 -0.58 8.39 11.13
CA VAL A 71 -0.74 7.69 12.41
C VAL A 71 -0.03 6.34 12.34
N LEU A 72 0.82 6.03 13.31
CA LEU A 72 1.34 4.70 13.55
C LEU A 72 0.53 4.05 14.68
N LEU A 73 -0.13 2.92 14.40
CA LEU A 73 -1.13 2.32 15.29
C LEU A 73 -0.82 0.85 15.59
N ASP A 74 -0.62 0.52 16.87
CA ASP A 74 -0.51 -0.89 17.30
C ASP A 74 -1.84 -1.62 17.09
N THR A 75 -1.75 -2.91 16.80
CA THR A 75 -2.91 -3.81 16.70
C THR A 75 -3.49 -4.17 18.06
N ASP A 76 -2.67 -4.24 19.09
CA ASP A 76 -3.10 -4.50 20.47
C ASP A 76 -2.97 -3.21 21.28
N LEU A 77 -4.11 -2.69 21.74
CA LEU A 77 -4.18 -1.49 22.58
C LEU A 77 -4.78 -1.79 23.95
N SER A 78 -4.76 -3.06 24.37
CA SER A 78 -5.42 -3.52 25.58
C SER A 78 -4.93 -2.81 26.85
N ARG A 79 -3.73 -2.21 26.85
CA ARG A 79 -3.16 -1.50 28.01
C ARG A 79 -3.45 0.00 28.04
N LEU A 80 -4.11 0.58 27.03
CA LEU A 80 -4.48 2.02 27.06
C LEU A 80 -5.53 2.34 28.14
N GLY A 81 -6.42 1.40 28.46
CA GLY A 81 -7.30 1.47 29.64
C GLY A 81 -8.38 2.57 29.64
N ASN A 82 -8.60 3.26 28.52
CA ASN A 82 -9.56 4.36 28.37
C ASN A 82 -10.73 4.03 27.42
N GLY A 83 -10.93 2.76 27.08
CA GLY A 83 -11.98 2.30 26.16
C GLY A 83 -11.67 2.50 24.68
N VAL A 84 -10.58 3.19 24.33
CA VAL A 84 -10.16 3.37 22.94
C VAL A 84 -9.68 2.05 22.37
N THR A 85 -10.34 1.61 21.30
CA THR A 85 -9.94 0.43 20.53
C THR A 85 -9.27 0.83 19.24
N GLN A 86 -8.48 -0.09 18.68
CA GLN A 86 -7.87 0.08 17.37
C GLN A 86 -8.91 0.31 16.27
N SER A 87 -10.09 -0.31 16.36
CA SER A 87 -11.19 -0.13 15.40
C SER A 87 -11.75 1.29 15.43
N LEU A 88 -11.98 1.81 16.64
CA LEU A 88 -12.42 3.18 16.85
C LEU A 88 -11.42 4.18 16.25
N CYS A 89 -10.12 4.02 16.56
CA CYS A 89 -9.07 4.88 15.99
C CYS A 89 -9.12 4.90 14.45
N ARG A 90 -9.14 3.72 13.80
CA ARG A 90 -9.18 3.64 12.33
C ARG A 90 -10.39 4.35 11.76
N GLN A 91 -11.57 4.13 12.32
CA GLN A 91 -12.80 4.75 11.82
C GLN A 91 -12.71 6.28 11.93
N THR A 92 -12.27 6.80 13.08
CA THR A 92 -12.09 8.24 13.30
C THR A 92 -11.09 8.84 12.31
N PHE A 93 -9.90 8.24 12.15
CA PHE A 93 -8.87 8.76 11.24
C PHE A 93 -9.29 8.64 9.77
N GLN A 94 -9.98 7.57 9.40
CA GLN A 94 -10.53 7.39 8.06
C GLN A 94 -11.60 8.45 7.72
N GLU A 95 -12.44 8.82 8.68
CA GLU A 95 -13.46 9.86 8.50
C GLU A 95 -12.82 11.25 8.31
N ILE A 96 -11.78 11.55 9.08
CA ILE A 96 -11.07 12.84 8.99
C ILE A 96 -10.20 12.90 7.72
N GLY A 97 -9.69 11.76 7.26
CA GLY A 97 -8.73 11.67 6.16
C GLY A 97 -7.29 11.75 6.60
N ILE A 98 -6.97 11.14 7.74
CA ILE A 98 -5.60 10.97 8.23
C ILE A 98 -5.18 9.51 7.94
N PRO A 99 -4.07 9.29 7.24
CA PRO A 99 -3.62 7.93 6.93
C PRO A 99 -3.09 7.22 8.19
N VAL A 100 -3.28 5.90 8.21
CA VAL A 100 -2.94 5.02 9.33
C VAL A 100 -2.04 3.88 8.81
N CYS A 101 -0.87 3.73 9.44
CA CYS A 101 -0.01 2.56 9.32
C CYS A 101 -0.20 1.67 10.54
N ARG A 102 -0.48 0.39 10.31
CA ARG A 102 -0.67 -0.61 11.36
C ARG A 102 0.42 -1.65 11.34
N TYR A 103 0.88 -2.01 12.53
CA TYR A 103 1.93 -3.01 12.69
C TYR A 103 1.55 -4.07 13.72
N ARG A 104 2.38 -5.11 13.76
CA ARG A 104 2.42 -6.14 14.79
C ARG A 104 3.88 -6.47 15.09
N LYS A 105 4.21 -6.61 16.37
CA LYS A 105 5.59 -6.84 16.82
C LYS A 105 6.11 -8.27 16.59
N ARG A 106 5.23 -9.23 16.28
CA ARG A 106 5.59 -10.64 16.12
C ARG A 106 4.78 -11.29 15.00
N MET A 107 5.46 -11.72 13.94
CA MET A 107 4.86 -12.57 12.91
C MET A 107 5.87 -13.57 12.35
N SER A 108 5.34 -14.70 11.90
CA SER A 108 6.07 -15.73 11.17
C SER A 108 6.19 -15.33 9.71
N THR A 109 7.28 -15.72 9.03
CA THR A 109 7.51 -15.47 7.60
C THR A 109 7.08 -16.64 6.71
N THR A 110 6.20 -17.52 7.21
CA THR A 110 5.73 -18.69 6.45
C THR A 110 4.73 -18.28 5.36
N ASN A 111 4.58 -19.12 4.33
CA ASN A 111 3.55 -18.93 3.28
C ASN A 111 2.13 -18.83 3.86
N VAL A 112 1.84 -19.54 4.95
CA VAL A 112 0.56 -19.45 5.66
C VAL A 112 0.38 -18.07 6.32
N ALA A 113 1.42 -17.54 6.96
CA ALA A 113 1.37 -16.20 7.52
C ALA A 113 1.19 -15.14 6.42
N ARG A 114 1.87 -15.30 5.28
CA ARG A 114 1.69 -14.42 4.11
C ARG A 114 0.28 -14.47 3.55
N LEU A 115 -0.32 -15.66 3.47
CA LEU A 115 -1.73 -15.81 3.07
C LEU A 115 -2.67 -15.09 4.05
N GLN A 116 -2.42 -15.24 5.36
CA GLN A 116 -3.19 -14.52 6.38
C GLN A 116 -3.06 -13.01 6.28
N ASP A 117 -1.89 -12.50 5.87
CA ASP A 117 -1.70 -11.07 5.62
C ASP A 117 -2.46 -10.60 4.38
N LEU A 118 -2.47 -11.39 3.29
CA LEU A 118 -3.29 -11.09 2.12
C LEU A 118 -4.79 -11.10 2.44
N HIS A 119 -5.25 -12.02 3.28
CA HIS A 119 -6.64 -12.02 3.78
C HIS A 119 -6.95 -10.78 4.61
N ARG A 120 -5.99 -10.35 5.44
CA ARG A 120 -6.15 -9.14 6.27
C ARG A 120 -6.17 -7.90 5.40
N LEU A 121 -5.32 -7.83 4.39
CA LEU A 121 -5.31 -6.78 3.38
C LEU A 121 -6.66 -6.69 2.68
N ALA A 122 -7.24 -7.81 2.23
CA ALA A 122 -8.56 -7.83 1.62
C ALA A 122 -9.67 -7.28 2.55
N ARG A 123 -9.59 -7.57 3.86
CA ARG A 123 -10.60 -7.13 4.85
C ARG A 123 -10.39 -5.71 5.39
N GLU A 124 -9.14 -5.27 5.50
CA GLU A 124 -8.77 -4.08 6.27
C GLU A 124 -7.98 -3.04 5.48
N GLY A 125 -7.58 -3.36 4.25
CA GLY A 125 -6.79 -2.51 3.37
C GLY A 125 -7.47 -1.19 3.02
N ALA A 126 -8.78 -1.06 3.25
CA ALA A 126 -9.55 0.18 3.06
C ALA A 126 -9.33 1.27 4.11
N SER A 127 -8.69 0.95 5.24
CA SER A 127 -8.54 1.93 6.31
C SER A 127 -7.22 1.86 7.08
N ALA A 128 -6.26 1.07 6.61
CA ALA A 128 -4.89 1.13 7.08
C ALA A 128 -3.92 0.52 6.06
N VAL A 129 -2.68 1.02 6.04
CA VAL A 129 -1.54 0.32 5.43
C VAL A 129 -0.94 -0.61 6.46
N TRP A 130 -0.71 -1.87 6.11
CA TRP A 130 0.01 -2.79 6.99
C TRP A 130 1.51 -2.62 6.82
N VAL A 131 2.19 -2.27 7.91
CA VAL A 131 3.66 -2.29 7.95
C VAL A 131 4.12 -3.74 7.76
N PRO A 132 5.02 -4.01 6.81
CA PRO A 132 5.64 -5.32 6.69
C PRO A 132 6.32 -5.73 8.00
N SER A 133 5.96 -6.90 8.51
CA SER A 133 6.36 -7.36 9.84
C SER A 133 7.88 -7.49 10.02
N GLU A 134 8.58 -7.77 8.93
CA GLU A 134 10.03 -7.86 8.83
C GLU A 134 10.75 -6.53 9.08
N LEU A 135 10.04 -5.40 8.99
CA LEU A 135 10.58 -4.08 9.29
C LEU A 135 10.46 -3.74 10.78
N VAL A 136 9.49 -4.33 11.48
CA VAL A 136 9.19 -4.06 12.90
C VAL A 136 10.13 -4.87 13.82
N GLN A 137 11.41 -4.97 13.45
CA GLN A 137 12.44 -5.65 14.21
C GLN A 137 13.35 -4.59 14.85
N PRO A 138 13.81 -4.79 16.11
CA PRO A 138 14.59 -3.76 16.82
C PRO A 138 15.82 -3.28 16.04
N ASP A 139 16.50 -4.16 15.32
CA ASP A 139 17.70 -3.89 14.51
C ASP A 139 17.41 -3.21 13.16
N LYS A 140 16.13 -3.08 12.79
CA LYS A 140 15.68 -2.50 11.51
C LYS A 140 14.90 -1.20 11.66
N LEU A 141 14.71 -0.72 12.89
CA LEU A 141 13.95 0.49 13.14
C LEU A 141 14.52 1.70 12.37
N GLU A 142 15.83 1.91 12.48
CA GLU A 142 16.55 3.02 11.85
C GLU A 142 16.76 2.80 10.34
N THR A 143 17.16 1.59 9.95
CA THR A 143 17.63 1.32 8.59
C THR A 143 16.52 1.05 7.59
N ALA A 144 15.33 0.65 8.05
CA ALA A 144 14.25 0.24 7.15
C ALA A 144 12.86 0.72 7.58
N PHE A 145 12.47 0.54 8.86
CA PHE A 145 11.12 0.87 9.32
C PHE A 145 10.81 2.37 9.25
N VAL A 146 11.66 3.23 9.81
CA VAL A 146 11.48 4.68 9.76
C VAL A 146 11.54 5.21 8.33
N PRO A 147 12.56 4.87 7.50
CA PRO A 147 12.56 5.24 6.08
C PRO A 147 11.28 4.83 5.33
N TRP A 148 10.78 3.63 5.57
CA TRP A 148 9.54 3.13 4.97
C TRP A 148 8.32 3.94 5.41
N LEU A 149 8.18 4.27 6.70
CA LEU A 149 7.09 5.11 7.21
C LEU A 149 7.13 6.52 6.60
N LEU A 150 8.31 7.11 6.47
CA LEU A 150 8.48 8.41 5.83
C LEU A 150 8.10 8.37 4.35
N ALA A 151 8.46 7.30 3.63
CA ALA A 151 8.07 7.09 2.24
C ALA A 151 6.55 6.97 2.08
N VAL A 152 5.89 6.23 2.97
CA VAL A 152 4.43 6.10 2.99
C VAL A 152 3.77 7.45 3.24
N ALA A 153 4.23 8.21 4.24
CA ALA A 153 3.71 9.54 4.52
C ALA A 153 3.86 10.50 3.33
N ARG A 154 5.03 10.49 2.66
CA ARG A 154 5.25 11.29 1.45
C ARG A 154 4.28 10.91 0.33
N GLY A 155 3.98 9.62 0.16
CA GLY A 155 3.00 9.17 -0.83
C GLY A 155 1.59 9.70 -0.57
N PHE A 156 1.12 9.64 0.68
CA PHE A 156 -0.17 10.24 1.05
C PHE A 156 -0.18 11.76 0.88
N ALA A 157 0.88 12.45 1.31
CA ALA A 157 1.01 13.90 1.13
C ALA A 157 0.99 14.31 -0.35
N ALA A 158 1.63 13.53 -1.23
CA ALA A 158 1.60 13.78 -2.68
C ALA A 158 0.17 13.68 -3.23
N LEU A 159 -0.60 12.67 -2.82
CA LEU A 159 -2.00 12.52 -3.22
C LEU A 159 -2.87 13.66 -2.70
N GLN A 160 -2.70 14.03 -1.42
CA GLN A 160 -3.44 15.15 -0.83
C GLN A 160 -3.15 16.46 -1.55
N LYS A 161 -1.88 16.74 -1.82
CA LYS A 161 -1.45 17.89 -2.61
C LYS A 161 -2.12 17.91 -3.98
N SER A 162 -2.12 16.80 -4.72
CA SER A 162 -2.76 16.69 -6.03
C SER A 162 -4.26 16.98 -5.99
N ILE A 163 -4.98 16.52 -4.95
CA ILE A 163 -6.41 16.83 -4.77
C ILE A 163 -6.63 18.30 -4.43
N THR A 164 -5.78 18.89 -3.58
CA THR A 164 -5.86 20.31 -3.21
C THR A 164 -5.58 21.22 -4.40
N GLU A 165 -4.61 20.88 -5.24
CA GLU A 165 -4.23 21.67 -6.43
C GLU A 165 -5.22 21.48 -7.60
N LYS A 166 -5.89 20.33 -7.67
CA LYS A 166 -6.85 19.99 -8.73
C LYS A 166 -8.22 19.59 -8.13
N PRO A 167 -8.96 20.52 -7.48
CA PRO A 167 -10.22 20.20 -6.80
C PRO A 167 -11.31 19.67 -7.74
N ASP A 168 -11.24 20.03 -9.03
CA ASP A 168 -12.17 19.55 -10.07
C ASP A 168 -12.15 18.03 -10.25
N LEU A 169 -11.08 17.36 -9.82
CA LEU A 169 -11.01 15.89 -9.81
C LEU A 169 -12.16 15.27 -9.00
N LEU A 170 -12.61 15.95 -7.94
CA LEU A 170 -13.68 15.46 -7.06
C LEU A 170 -15.08 15.80 -7.56
N THR A 171 -15.20 16.77 -8.46
CA THR A 171 -16.49 17.22 -9.01
C THR A 171 -16.78 16.61 -10.38
N ALA A 172 -15.75 16.21 -11.11
CA ALA A 172 -15.86 15.55 -12.41
C ALA A 172 -16.37 14.10 -12.30
N PRO A 173 -17.14 13.58 -13.28
CA PRO A 173 -17.66 12.22 -13.30
C PRO A 173 -16.59 11.18 -13.73
N LEU A 174 -15.39 11.27 -13.15
CA LEU A 174 -14.26 10.41 -13.51
C LEU A 174 -14.29 9.04 -12.82
N GLY A 175 -14.90 8.98 -11.63
CA GLY A 175 -14.79 7.84 -10.70
C GLY A 175 -13.38 7.67 -10.13
N PRO A 176 -13.16 6.77 -9.17
CA PRO A 176 -11.86 6.60 -8.50
C PRO A 176 -10.71 6.27 -9.45
N ALA A 177 -10.95 5.40 -10.44
CA ALA A 177 -9.96 5.03 -11.44
C ALA A 177 -9.51 6.23 -12.30
N GLY A 178 -10.45 7.07 -12.76
CA GLY A 178 -10.13 8.25 -13.55
C GLY A 178 -9.47 9.37 -12.73
N ILE A 179 -9.84 9.50 -11.45
CA ILE A 179 -9.15 10.41 -10.52
C ILE A 179 -7.70 9.98 -10.37
N LEU A 180 -7.46 8.69 -10.06
CA LEU A 180 -6.10 8.20 -9.85
C LEU A 180 -5.27 8.24 -11.13
N GLU A 181 -5.83 7.87 -12.29
CA GLU A 181 -5.20 8.06 -13.61
C GLU A 181 -4.69 9.50 -13.80
N THR A 182 -5.53 10.49 -13.50
CA THR A 182 -5.16 11.90 -13.63
C THR A 182 -4.10 12.33 -12.61
N MET A 183 -4.13 11.76 -11.40
CA MET A 183 -3.14 12.04 -10.36
C MET A 183 -1.78 11.40 -10.63
N LEU A 184 -1.77 10.27 -11.33
CA LEU A 184 -0.56 9.56 -11.74
C LEU A 184 -0.01 10.06 -13.08
N GLU A 185 -0.76 10.95 -13.75
CA GLU A 185 -0.38 11.57 -15.03
C GLU A 185 -0.10 10.54 -16.15
N HIS A 186 -0.84 9.43 -16.11
CA HIS A 186 -0.65 8.29 -17.02
C HIS A 186 -1.97 7.92 -17.73
N PRO A 187 -2.31 8.55 -18.87
CA PRO A 187 -3.68 8.60 -19.43
C PRO A 187 -4.22 7.29 -20.03
N SER A 188 -3.43 6.22 -20.08
CA SER A 188 -3.84 4.88 -20.53
C SER A 188 -4.33 4.00 -19.37
N LEU A 189 -4.21 4.47 -18.13
CA LEU A 189 -4.23 3.64 -16.94
C LEU A 189 -5.65 3.26 -16.46
N LYS A 190 -6.68 4.04 -16.81
CA LYS A 190 -8.03 3.87 -16.27
C LYS A 190 -8.60 2.48 -16.50
N ALA A 191 -8.42 1.88 -17.67
CA ALA A 191 -8.94 0.56 -17.97
C ALA A 191 -8.32 -0.52 -17.05
N ASP A 192 -7.01 -0.46 -16.83
CA ASP A 192 -6.31 -1.37 -15.94
C ASP A 192 -6.74 -1.17 -14.48
N LEU A 193 -6.89 0.09 -14.04
CA LEU A 193 -7.36 0.42 -12.70
C LEU A 193 -8.81 -0.03 -12.42
N LEU A 194 -9.68 -0.01 -13.43
CA LEU A 194 -11.04 -0.52 -13.28
C LEU A 194 -11.04 -2.00 -12.86
N GLY A 195 -10.06 -2.79 -13.32
CA GLY A 195 -9.85 -4.18 -12.88
C GLY A 195 -9.54 -4.35 -11.39
N TYR A 196 -9.24 -3.26 -10.68
CA TYR A 196 -9.01 -3.25 -9.23
C TYR A 196 -10.23 -2.76 -8.45
N THR A 197 -11.33 -2.39 -9.10
CA THR A 197 -12.51 -1.83 -8.41
C THR A 197 -13.51 -2.90 -7.95
N ALA A 198 -13.64 -4.03 -8.67
CA ALA A 198 -14.66 -5.05 -8.39
C ALA A 198 -14.56 -5.66 -6.98
N GLN A 199 -13.35 -6.00 -6.53
CA GLN A 199 -13.08 -6.52 -5.18
C GLN A 199 -13.00 -5.42 -4.11
N ASN A 200 -12.96 -4.16 -4.54
CA ASN A 200 -12.83 -2.97 -3.71
C ASN A 200 -14.08 -2.10 -3.80
N PHE A 201 -15.25 -2.68 -4.06
CA PHE A 201 -16.49 -1.91 -4.21
C PHE A 201 -16.82 -1.13 -2.91
N PHE A 202 -16.49 -1.71 -1.75
CA PHE A 202 -16.65 -1.08 -0.44
C PHE A 202 -15.69 0.08 -0.15
N PHE A 203 -14.61 0.24 -0.93
CA PHE A 203 -13.64 1.33 -0.75
C PHE A 203 -14.21 2.70 -1.12
N PHE A 204 -15.05 2.71 -2.16
CA PHE A 204 -15.60 3.92 -2.76
C PHE A 204 -17.12 3.99 -2.68
N GLY A 205 -17.77 2.97 -2.11
CA GLY A 205 -19.15 3.08 -1.67
C GLY A 205 -19.27 4.22 -0.66
N ALA A 206 -20.13 5.19 -0.94
CA ALA A 206 -20.54 6.14 0.08
C ALA A 206 -21.27 5.38 1.21
N PRO A 207 -21.12 5.77 2.48
CA PRO A 207 -22.08 5.32 3.48
C PRO A 207 -23.47 5.73 2.99
N THR A 208 -24.38 4.76 2.89
CA THR A 208 -25.80 5.04 2.64
C THR A 208 -26.29 5.87 3.82
N GLY A 209 -26.73 7.11 3.56
CA GLY A 209 -27.46 7.89 4.56
C GLY A 209 -28.74 7.14 4.97
N GLU A 210 -29.28 7.47 6.15
CA GLU A 210 -30.53 6.89 6.63
C GLU A 210 -31.72 7.11 5.66
N ASP A 211 -31.60 8.11 4.77
CA ASP A 211 -32.48 8.32 3.63
C ASP A 211 -31.75 7.90 2.33
N GLY A 212 -32.02 6.68 1.87
CA GLY A 212 -31.25 5.97 0.84
C GLY A 212 -31.32 6.49 -0.60
N ASP A 213 -31.26 7.80 -0.84
CA ASP A 213 -31.32 8.37 -2.21
C ASP A 213 -30.15 9.28 -2.61
N ASP A 214 -29.19 9.58 -1.73
CA ASP A 214 -27.96 10.27 -2.16
C ASP A 214 -26.69 9.67 -1.51
N PRO A 215 -25.70 9.21 -2.31
CA PRO A 215 -24.42 8.81 -1.76
C PRO A 215 -23.75 10.03 -1.10
N VAL A 216 -23.48 9.94 0.20
CA VAL A 216 -22.69 10.94 0.93
C VAL A 216 -21.33 11.05 0.25
N LYS A 217 -21.14 12.13 -0.52
CA LYS A 217 -19.82 12.51 -1.04
C LYS A 217 -18.87 12.58 0.15
N PRO A 218 -17.65 11.99 0.11
CA PRO A 218 -16.69 12.17 1.19
C PRO A 218 -16.53 13.68 1.43
N ALA A 219 -16.91 14.10 2.63
CA ALA A 219 -17.18 15.50 2.94
C ALA A 219 -15.92 16.40 2.87
N ASN A 220 -14.72 15.82 2.71
CA ASN A 220 -13.49 16.57 2.53
C ASN A 220 -12.53 15.85 1.54
N GLY A 221 -11.69 16.63 0.85
CA GLY A 221 -10.71 16.10 -0.12
C GLY A 221 -9.62 15.24 0.52
N ALA A 222 -9.33 15.44 1.82
CA ALA A 222 -8.33 14.67 2.56
C ALA A 222 -8.74 13.19 2.74
N ALA A 223 -10.01 12.93 3.06
CA ALA A 223 -10.54 11.57 3.17
C ALA A 223 -10.50 10.85 1.82
N GLN A 224 -10.81 11.56 0.73
CA GLN A 224 -10.69 10.98 -0.61
C GLN A 224 -9.23 10.69 -0.99
N ALA A 225 -8.30 11.61 -0.70
CA ALA A 225 -6.86 11.38 -0.93
C ALA A 225 -6.37 10.14 -0.16
N THR A 226 -6.77 10.02 1.11
CA THR A 226 -6.41 8.89 1.97
C THR A 226 -6.99 7.58 1.44
N ARG A 227 -8.25 7.55 1.01
CA ARG A 227 -8.86 6.35 0.39
C ARG A 227 -8.14 5.94 -0.90
N LEU A 228 -7.82 6.91 -1.76
CA LEU A 228 -7.05 6.63 -2.98
C LEU A 228 -5.64 6.14 -2.65
N GLY A 229 -5.01 6.67 -1.60
CA GLY A 229 -3.70 6.23 -1.15
C GLY A 229 -3.70 4.80 -0.66
N TYR A 230 -4.69 4.42 0.16
CA TYR A 230 -4.89 3.03 0.54
C TYR A 230 -5.12 2.13 -0.68
N TRP A 231 -5.93 2.55 -1.64
CA TRP A 231 -6.17 1.75 -2.85
C TRP A 231 -4.88 1.54 -3.67
N LEU A 232 -4.09 2.60 -3.85
CA LEU A 232 -2.82 2.55 -4.55
C LEU A 232 -1.82 1.63 -3.86
N ILE A 233 -1.50 1.87 -2.59
CA ILE A 233 -0.44 1.11 -1.90
C ILE A 233 -0.86 -0.33 -1.55
N ASN A 234 -2.09 -0.54 -1.10
CA ASN A 234 -2.52 -1.85 -0.61
C ASN A 234 -2.99 -2.77 -1.73
N TYR A 235 -3.40 -2.26 -2.89
CA TYR A 235 -3.95 -3.09 -3.96
C TYR A 235 -3.19 -2.96 -5.26
N ILE A 236 -2.99 -1.75 -5.76
CA ILE A 236 -2.37 -1.56 -7.08
C ILE A 236 -0.87 -1.89 -7.03
N LEU A 237 -0.14 -1.38 -6.04
CA LEU A 237 1.30 -1.65 -5.87
C LEU A 237 1.58 -3.07 -5.33
N MET A 238 0.66 -3.62 -4.53
CA MET A 238 0.82 -4.95 -3.93
C MET A 238 0.54 -6.09 -4.92
N PHE A 239 -0.40 -5.89 -5.84
CA PHE A 239 -0.82 -6.91 -6.80
C PHE A 239 -0.41 -6.49 -8.22
N PRO A 240 0.65 -7.09 -8.80
CA PRO A 240 1.21 -6.64 -10.06
C PRO A 240 0.21 -6.64 -11.23
N GLY A 241 0.04 -5.45 -11.82
CA GLY A 241 -0.79 -5.21 -12.99
C GLY A 241 -0.20 -4.08 -13.80
N PRO A 242 -0.71 -2.83 -13.73
CA PRO A 242 -0.10 -1.72 -14.46
C PRO A 242 1.23 -1.22 -13.87
N LEU A 243 1.40 -1.35 -12.55
CA LEU A 243 2.63 -1.05 -11.83
C LEU A 243 3.25 -2.34 -11.32
N LEU A 244 4.55 -2.51 -11.57
CA LEU A 244 5.30 -3.72 -11.27
C LEU A 244 6.40 -3.40 -10.27
N SER A 245 6.47 -4.12 -9.14
CA SER A 245 7.68 -4.11 -8.30
C SER A 245 8.86 -4.72 -9.06
N SER A 246 10.09 -4.52 -8.59
CA SER A 246 11.30 -5.13 -9.21
C SER A 246 11.14 -6.63 -9.49
N LYS A 247 10.54 -7.39 -8.56
CA LYS A 247 10.32 -8.84 -8.74
C LYS A 247 9.28 -9.15 -9.81
N ALA A 248 8.23 -8.33 -9.91
CA ALA A 248 7.20 -8.50 -10.94
C ALA A 248 7.70 -8.03 -12.31
N ALA A 249 8.50 -6.97 -12.38
CA ALA A 249 9.15 -6.50 -13.60
C ALA A 249 10.16 -7.54 -14.11
N ALA A 250 10.96 -8.13 -13.21
CA ALA A 250 11.82 -9.27 -13.54
C ALA A 250 11.02 -10.43 -14.14
N ALA A 251 9.93 -10.84 -13.49
CA ALA A 251 9.04 -11.88 -14.01
C ALA A 251 8.45 -11.50 -15.38
N TYR A 252 8.01 -10.27 -15.56
CA TYR A 252 7.42 -9.78 -16.80
C TYR A 252 8.39 -9.87 -17.99
N LEU A 253 9.67 -9.55 -17.74
CA LEU A 253 10.79 -9.66 -18.70
C LEU A 253 11.37 -11.09 -18.79
N ASN A 254 10.74 -12.07 -18.13
CA ASN A 254 11.20 -13.46 -18.05
C ASN A 254 12.63 -13.62 -17.50
N LEU A 255 12.99 -12.81 -16.51
CA LEU A 255 14.29 -12.83 -15.83
C LEU A 255 14.15 -13.25 -14.37
N ARG A 256 15.16 -13.93 -13.85
CA ARG A 256 15.36 -14.06 -12.39
C ARG A 256 15.88 -12.73 -11.84
N LEU A 257 15.60 -12.47 -10.57
CA LEU A 257 15.95 -11.20 -9.92
C LEU A 257 17.44 -10.83 -10.05
N PRO A 258 18.42 -11.73 -9.85
CA PRO A 258 19.84 -11.38 -10.02
C PRO A 258 20.19 -10.90 -11.43
N SER A 259 19.54 -11.44 -12.47
CA SER A 259 19.74 -10.99 -13.85
C SER A 259 18.99 -9.70 -14.17
N PHE A 260 17.85 -9.46 -13.52
CA PHE A 260 17.16 -8.18 -13.61
C PHE A 260 17.99 -7.04 -12.99
N GLU A 261 18.70 -7.30 -11.89
CA GLU A 261 19.53 -6.32 -11.17
C GLU A 261 20.88 -6.01 -11.86
N VAL A 262 21.20 -6.66 -12.98
CA VAL A 262 22.40 -6.35 -13.78
C VAL A 262 22.31 -4.90 -14.28
N GLY A 263 23.40 -4.15 -14.16
CA GLY A 263 23.44 -2.72 -14.52
C GLY A 263 22.96 -2.44 -15.94
N ALA A 264 23.39 -3.21 -16.93
CA ALA A 264 22.95 -3.04 -18.31
C ALA A 264 21.44 -3.28 -18.51
N VAL A 265 20.82 -4.15 -17.69
CA VAL A 265 19.35 -4.33 -17.69
C VAL A 265 18.67 -3.13 -17.04
N GLN A 266 19.20 -2.67 -15.90
CA GLN A 266 18.68 -1.48 -15.20
C GLN A 266 18.73 -0.23 -16.07
N ASP A 267 19.83 -0.01 -16.80
CA ASP A 267 19.99 1.11 -17.73
C ASP A 267 18.95 1.07 -18.87
N LEU A 268 18.58 -0.12 -19.35
CA LEU A 268 17.57 -0.28 -20.41
C LEU A 268 16.15 0.00 -19.93
N ILE A 269 15.86 -0.25 -18.66
CA ILE A 269 14.51 -0.11 -18.09
C ILE A 269 14.33 1.19 -17.30
N GLU A 270 15.33 2.08 -17.27
CA GLU A 270 15.30 3.31 -16.48
C GLU A 270 14.09 4.20 -16.83
N ASP A 271 13.78 4.34 -18.12
CA ASP A 271 12.62 5.11 -18.61
C ASP A 271 11.27 4.47 -18.23
N SER A 272 11.28 3.24 -17.71
CA SER A 272 10.08 2.57 -17.20
C SER A 272 9.82 2.87 -15.72
N LEU A 273 10.72 3.59 -15.03
CA LEU A 273 10.58 3.83 -13.58
C LEU A 273 9.36 4.68 -13.24
N TYR A 274 8.59 4.20 -12.28
CA TYR A 274 7.49 4.93 -11.67
C TYR A 274 8.01 5.98 -10.69
N ARG A 275 7.52 7.23 -10.81
CA ARG A 275 7.90 8.37 -9.95
C ARG A 275 6.70 9.06 -9.27
N GLY A 276 5.54 8.40 -9.26
CA GLY A 276 4.33 8.91 -8.62
C GLY A 276 4.29 8.64 -7.10
N PRO A 277 3.16 8.93 -6.42
CA PRO A 277 2.97 8.65 -5.00
C PRO A 277 3.44 7.25 -4.59
N PHE A 278 4.14 7.16 -3.44
CA PHE A 278 4.72 5.93 -2.89
C PHE A 278 5.93 5.34 -3.66
N PHE A 279 6.51 6.05 -4.64
CA PHE A 279 7.71 5.58 -5.34
C PHE A 279 8.94 5.37 -4.45
N ASP A 280 8.97 5.96 -3.26
CA ASP A 280 10.05 5.78 -2.28
C ASP A 280 9.85 4.54 -1.38
N VAL A 281 8.70 3.86 -1.48
CA VAL A 281 8.40 2.67 -0.65
C VAL A 281 9.16 1.45 -1.16
N ASP A 282 9.24 1.31 -2.49
CA ASP A 282 10.00 0.30 -3.22
C ASP A 282 10.20 0.82 -4.65
N THR A 283 10.99 0.13 -5.46
CA THR A 283 11.15 0.45 -6.88
C THR A 283 10.02 -0.17 -7.69
N TYR A 284 9.33 0.67 -8.46
CA TYR A 284 8.23 0.25 -9.33
C TYR A 284 8.46 0.69 -10.76
N TYR A 285 7.85 -0.05 -11.69
CA TYR A 285 7.94 0.16 -13.12
C TYR A 285 6.57 0.18 -13.77
N TRP A 286 6.40 1.04 -14.76
CA TRP A 286 5.25 1.04 -15.65
C TRP A 286 5.28 -0.18 -16.57
N ARG A 287 4.25 -1.00 -16.53
CA ARG A 287 4.16 -2.23 -17.35
C ARG A 287 4.14 -1.91 -18.84
N ASP A 288 3.43 -0.86 -19.25
CA ASP A 288 3.33 -0.49 -20.67
C ASP A 288 4.65 0.03 -21.24
N ASN A 289 5.42 0.81 -20.48
CA ASN A 289 6.78 1.18 -20.90
C ASN A 289 7.68 -0.07 -21.08
N LEU A 290 7.55 -1.07 -20.20
CA LEU A 290 8.26 -2.35 -20.38
C LEU A 290 7.74 -3.16 -21.58
N ALA A 291 6.44 -3.05 -21.91
CA ALA A 291 5.86 -3.68 -23.09
C ALA A 291 6.42 -3.05 -24.37
N ASP A 292 6.46 -1.71 -24.45
CA ASP A 292 7.05 -0.97 -25.56
C ASP A 292 8.54 -1.31 -25.74
N LEU A 293 9.25 -1.51 -24.62
CA LEU A 293 10.64 -1.99 -24.62
C LEU A 293 10.75 -3.39 -25.22
N LEU A 294 9.90 -4.33 -24.80
CA LEU A 294 9.90 -5.69 -25.35
C LEU A 294 9.55 -5.69 -26.84
N ASP A 295 8.59 -4.88 -27.28
CA ASP A 295 8.23 -4.74 -28.69
C ASP A 295 9.42 -4.26 -29.54
N THR A 296 10.22 -3.34 -29.00
CA THR A 296 11.48 -2.88 -29.63
C THR A 296 12.49 -4.03 -29.80
N PHE A 297 12.45 -5.02 -28.91
CA PHE A 297 13.37 -6.16 -28.86
C PHE A 297 12.69 -7.50 -29.22
N ASN A 298 11.70 -7.46 -30.12
CA ASN A 298 11.00 -8.65 -30.65
C ASN A 298 10.45 -9.60 -29.57
N GLY A 299 9.99 -9.05 -28.45
CA GLY A 299 9.42 -9.80 -27.32
C GLY A 299 10.44 -10.40 -26.34
N ASP A 300 11.74 -10.15 -26.51
CA ASP A 300 12.78 -10.65 -25.60
C ASP A 300 13.88 -9.60 -25.37
N ILE A 301 13.95 -9.10 -24.13
CA ILE A 301 14.92 -8.08 -23.74
C ILE A 301 16.37 -8.52 -23.99
N ALA A 302 16.66 -9.83 -23.92
CA ALA A 302 18.02 -10.35 -24.15
C ALA A 302 18.53 -10.11 -25.58
N THR A 303 17.65 -9.75 -26.52
CA THR A 303 18.06 -9.39 -27.89
C THR A 303 18.61 -7.97 -27.98
N ALA A 304 18.50 -7.17 -26.91
CA ALA A 304 19.08 -5.84 -26.84
C ALA A 304 20.61 -5.91 -27.02
N PRO A 305 21.20 -5.09 -27.92
CA PRO A 305 22.64 -5.09 -28.16
C PRO A 305 23.50 -4.89 -26.90
N GLN A 306 23.00 -4.14 -25.93
CA GLN A 306 23.64 -3.85 -24.66
C GLN A 306 23.77 -5.09 -23.76
N LEU A 307 22.94 -6.12 -23.97
CA LEU A 307 22.90 -7.33 -23.14
C LEU A 307 23.59 -8.53 -23.80
N LYS A 308 24.22 -8.34 -24.96
CA LYS A 308 24.79 -9.45 -25.75
C LYS A 308 25.81 -10.31 -24.99
N ASP A 309 26.59 -9.67 -24.13
CA ASP A 309 27.64 -10.34 -23.35
C ASP A 309 27.18 -10.70 -21.93
N GLU A 310 25.94 -10.37 -21.57
CA GLU A 310 25.37 -10.63 -20.24
C GLU A 310 24.79 -12.04 -20.17
N LYS A 311 25.09 -12.74 -19.06
CA LYS A 311 24.52 -14.07 -18.80
C LYS A 311 23.23 -13.91 -18.01
N LEU A 312 22.12 -13.84 -18.74
CA LEU A 312 20.79 -13.69 -18.15
C LEU A 312 20.17 -15.05 -17.79
N GLU A 313 19.79 -15.20 -16.53
CA GLU A 313 19.04 -16.34 -16.01
C GLU A 313 17.54 -16.08 -16.17
N ARG A 314 16.84 -17.04 -16.79
CA ARG A 314 15.42 -16.94 -17.10
C ARG A 314 14.55 -17.66 -16.10
N VAL A 315 13.28 -17.24 -16.03
CA VAL A 315 12.26 -17.94 -15.25
C VAL A 315 11.76 -19.16 -16.04
N ASP A 316 11.38 -18.93 -17.29
CA ASP A 316 11.00 -19.95 -18.26
C ASP A 316 12.05 -20.03 -19.37
N THR A 317 12.81 -21.12 -19.38
CA THR A 317 13.85 -21.39 -20.38
C THR A 317 13.32 -22.01 -21.67
N GLU A 318 12.09 -22.54 -21.64
CA GLU A 318 11.47 -23.20 -22.80
C GLU A 318 10.71 -22.20 -23.66
N ASN A 319 10.11 -21.17 -23.05
CA ASN A 319 9.36 -20.12 -23.72
C ASN A 319 9.98 -18.74 -23.47
N VAL A 320 11.11 -18.46 -24.12
CA VAL A 320 11.91 -17.25 -23.86
C VAL A 320 11.17 -15.92 -24.05
N GLY A 321 10.21 -15.87 -24.99
CA GLY A 321 9.38 -14.68 -25.27
C GLY A 321 8.06 -14.62 -24.50
N ALA A 322 7.80 -15.56 -23.58
CA ALA A 322 6.62 -15.51 -22.73
C ALA A 322 6.93 -14.79 -21.42
N SER A 323 6.03 -13.88 -21.00
CA SER A 323 6.11 -13.29 -19.66
C SER A 323 5.85 -14.34 -18.58
N ALA A 324 6.62 -14.27 -17.50
CA ALA A 324 6.39 -15.04 -16.29
C ALA A 324 5.45 -14.28 -15.32
N TYR A 325 5.02 -14.95 -14.26
CA TYR A 325 4.13 -14.40 -13.23
C TYR A 325 4.87 -14.22 -11.90
N LEU A 326 4.37 -13.32 -11.04
CA LEU A 326 4.83 -13.23 -9.65
C LEU A 326 3.93 -14.10 -8.76
N CYS A 327 4.52 -15.04 -8.02
CA CYS A 327 3.80 -15.75 -6.98
C CYS A 327 3.60 -14.85 -5.74
N LEU A 328 2.35 -14.55 -5.36
CA LEU A 328 2.07 -13.64 -4.24
C LEU A 328 2.51 -14.19 -2.86
N LEU A 329 2.59 -15.51 -2.72
CA LEU A 329 2.97 -16.15 -1.45
C LEU A 329 4.48 -16.23 -1.27
N THR A 330 5.20 -16.72 -2.28
CA THR A 330 6.67 -16.83 -2.21
C THR A 330 7.38 -15.54 -2.57
N GLN A 331 6.70 -14.62 -3.26
CA GLN A 331 7.28 -13.42 -3.84
C GLN A 331 8.39 -13.76 -4.85
N GLU A 332 8.27 -14.88 -5.55
CA GLU A 332 9.22 -15.33 -6.58
C GLU A 332 8.56 -15.36 -7.96
N PRO A 333 9.31 -15.08 -9.04
CA PRO A 333 8.87 -15.34 -10.41
C PRO A 333 8.62 -16.84 -10.67
N ILE A 334 7.51 -17.14 -11.34
CA ILE A 334 7.10 -18.49 -11.75
C ILE A 334 6.68 -18.51 -13.22
N SER A 335 6.94 -19.61 -13.94
CA SER A 335 6.51 -19.79 -15.32
C SER A 335 4.98 -19.90 -15.44
N ALA A 336 4.47 -19.83 -16.66
CA ALA A 336 3.04 -20.07 -16.90
C ALA A 336 2.62 -21.50 -16.53
N ASP A 337 3.50 -22.47 -16.78
CA ASP A 337 3.25 -23.88 -16.46
C ASP A 337 3.24 -24.15 -14.96
N ASP A 338 3.92 -23.35 -14.14
CA ASP A 338 3.91 -23.45 -12.69
C ASP A 338 2.78 -22.65 -12.03
N ALA A 339 2.06 -21.83 -12.79
CA ALA A 339 0.98 -21.01 -12.27
C ALA A 339 -0.33 -21.82 -12.09
N ALA A 340 -0.98 -21.64 -10.94
CA ALA A 340 -2.35 -22.09 -10.71
C ALA A 340 -3.37 -21.15 -11.39
N PRO A 341 -4.62 -21.60 -11.57
CA PRO A 341 -5.73 -20.69 -11.86
C PRO A 341 -5.77 -19.54 -10.85
N LYS A 342 -6.12 -18.34 -11.34
CA LYS A 342 -6.15 -17.14 -10.51
C LYS A 342 -7.29 -17.24 -9.48
N PRO A 343 -7.02 -17.14 -8.17
CA PRO A 343 -8.06 -17.05 -7.14
C PRO A 343 -8.94 -15.81 -7.30
N ASP A 344 -10.21 -15.91 -6.88
CA ASP A 344 -11.22 -14.86 -7.03
C ASP A 344 -10.96 -13.59 -6.22
N TRP A 345 -10.07 -13.65 -5.22
CA TRP A 345 -9.64 -12.51 -4.40
C TRP A 345 -8.44 -11.76 -4.96
N ILE A 346 -7.78 -12.28 -6.01
CA ILE A 346 -6.75 -11.52 -6.74
C ILE A 346 -7.47 -10.60 -7.74
N PRO A 347 -7.19 -9.29 -7.76
CA PRO A 347 -7.88 -8.35 -8.65
C PRO A 347 -7.84 -8.77 -10.12
N THR A 348 -8.88 -8.46 -10.88
CA THR A 348 -8.89 -8.77 -12.31
C THR A 348 -7.81 -8.01 -13.05
N GLY A 349 -7.54 -6.77 -12.63
CA GLY A 349 -6.44 -5.93 -13.14
C GLY A 349 -5.04 -6.40 -12.75
N ALA A 350 -4.89 -7.28 -11.76
CA ALA A 350 -3.61 -7.84 -11.34
C ALA A 350 -3.18 -9.01 -12.25
N GLN A 351 -2.93 -8.70 -13.52
CA GLN A 351 -2.73 -9.68 -14.57
C GLN A 351 -1.51 -10.58 -14.34
N LEU A 352 -0.48 -10.08 -13.65
CA LEU A 352 0.78 -10.80 -13.41
C LEU A 352 0.84 -11.49 -12.04
N ALA A 353 -0.17 -11.32 -11.20
CA ALA A 353 -0.26 -11.96 -9.89
C ALA A 353 -0.80 -13.40 -10.00
N ARG A 354 -0.05 -14.38 -9.47
CA ARG A 354 -0.46 -15.81 -9.43
C ARG A 354 -0.09 -16.46 -8.10
N ILE A 355 -0.50 -17.72 -7.95
CA ILE A 355 -0.06 -18.64 -6.90
C ILE A 355 0.61 -19.82 -7.58
N LYS A 356 1.72 -20.33 -7.05
CA LYS A 356 2.37 -21.53 -7.57
C LYS A 356 1.45 -22.74 -7.40
N ARG A 357 1.36 -23.62 -8.41
CA ARG A 357 0.45 -24.77 -8.44
C ARG A 357 0.55 -25.64 -7.19
N ASP A 358 1.75 -26.04 -6.81
CA ASP A 358 1.96 -26.88 -5.62
C ASP A 358 1.45 -26.23 -4.33
N LEU A 359 1.64 -24.91 -4.18
CA LEU A 359 1.15 -24.17 -3.02
C LEU A 359 -0.38 -24.01 -3.07
N TYR A 360 -0.93 -23.84 -4.26
CA TYR A 360 -2.39 -23.78 -4.45
C TYR A 360 -3.05 -25.10 -4.06
N GLU A 361 -2.48 -26.24 -4.45
CA GLU A 361 -2.98 -27.55 -4.07
C GLU A 361 -2.85 -27.82 -2.57
N GLN A 362 -1.73 -27.43 -1.96
CA GLN A 362 -1.48 -27.60 -0.52
C GLN A 362 -2.39 -26.72 0.34
N LEU A 363 -2.65 -25.48 -0.09
CA LEU A 363 -3.40 -24.48 0.68
C LEU A 363 -4.84 -24.30 0.19
N GLY A 364 -5.31 -25.14 -0.75
CA GLY A 364 -6.57 -24.97 -1.48
C GLY A 364 -7.78 -24.56 -0.63
N PRO A 365 -8.10 -25.27 0.47
CA PRO A 365 -9.23 -24.91 1.34
C PRO A 365 -9.10 -23.52 1.99
N MET A 366 -7.88 -23.02 2.16
CA MET A 366 -7.60 -21.70 2.73
C MET A 366 -7.55 -20.59 1.69
N LEU A 367 -7.51 -20.92 0.39
CA LEU A 367 -7.41 -19.94 -0.71
C LEU A 367 -8.78 -19.52 -1.27
N SER A 368 -9.84 -20.25 -0.94
CA SER A 368 -11.23 -19.83 -1.17
C SER A 368 -11.63 -18.83 -0.10
N ILE A 369 -11.80 -17.56 -0.49
CA ILE A 369 -12.25 -16.45 0.37
C ILE A 369 -13.73 -16.21 0.16
#